data_AF-A0A0E9Q3G2-F1
#
_entry.id   AF-A0A0E9Q3G2-F1
#
_cell.length_a   1.000
_cell.length_b   1.000
_cell.length_c   1.000
_cell.angle_alpha   90.00
_cell.angle_beta   90.00
_cell.angle_gamma   90.00
#
_symmetry.space_group_name_H-M   'P 1'
#
loop_
_entity.id
_entity.type
_entity.pdbx_description
1 polymer ?
#
loop_
_entity_poly.entity_id
_entity_poly.type
_entity_poly.pdbx_seq_one_letter_code
_entity_poly.pdbx_strand_id
1 'polypeptide(L)'
;MLKAQGEKEVKIRGQTIRFVQDLPAKLRERGKEYLLIRQALDKHEIKSLLRYPSVLWVWKEGRRWNLQSADEALTKLKEAHSKACNL
;
A
#
# COMPACT_ATOMS: atom_id res chain seq x y z
N MET A 1 7.37 -10.26 8.61
CA MET A 1 8.12 -9.38 7.68
C MET A 1 7.73 -9.69 6.24
N LEU A 2 6.86 -8.89 5.62
CA LEU A 2 6.41 -9.07 4.23
C LEU A 2 7.37 -8.34 3.29
N LYS A 3 8.33 -9.07 2.70
CA LYS A 3 9.12 -8.60 1.56
C LYS A 3 8.15 -8.27 0.43
N ALA A 4 8.18 -7.04 -0.07
CA ALA A 4 7.40 -6.67 -1.25
C ALA A 4 7.78 -7.60 -2.41
N GLN A 5 6.82 -8.40 -2.88
CA GLN A 5 6.97 -9.21 -4.10
C GLN A 5 7.13 -8.26 -5.29
N GLY A 6 8.37 -8.01 -5.68
CA GLY A 6 8.72 -7.13 -6.80
C GLY A 6 10.22 -6.88 -6.90
N GLU A 7 10.92 -6.89 -5.76
CA GLU A 7 12.36 -6.65 -5.71
C GLU A 7 13.11 -7.99 -5.72
N LYS A 8 13.56 -8.41 -6.90
CA LYS A 8 14.62 -9.43 -7.03
C LYS A 8 15.96 -8.69 -7.04
N GLU A 9 16.70 -8.81 -5.95
CA GLU A 9 18.10 -8.40 -5.91
C GLU A 9 18.97 -9.53 -6.47
N VAL A 10 19.76 -9.23 -7.49
CA VAL A 10 20.70 -10.18 -8.09
C VAL A 10 22.09 -9.57 -8.01
N LYS A 11 23.06 -10.33 -7.50
CA LYS A 11 24.47 -9.94 -7.55
C LYS A 11 25.08 -10.41 -8.87
N ILE A 12 25.51 -9.47 -9.71
CA ILE A 12 26.25 -9.75 -10.94
C ILE A 12 27.62 -9.09 -10.82
N ARG A 13 28.70 -9.87 -10.92
CA ARG A 13 30.10 -9.38 -10.84
C ARG A 13 30.40 -8.48 -9.62
N GLY A 14 29.86 -8.85 -8.46
CA GLY A 14 30.04 -8.08 -7.21
C GLY A 14 29.15 -6.84 -7.08
N GLN A 15 28.39 -6.48 -8.11
CA GLN A 15 27.42 -5.38 -8.06
C GLN A 15 26.02 -5.93 -7.77
N THR A 16 25.29 -5.27 -6.86
CA THR A 16 23.88 -5.58 -6.59
C THR A 16 23.01 -4.85 -7.60
N ILE A 17 22.32 -5.61 -8.45
CA ILE A 17 21.36 -5.09 -9.41
C ILE A 17 19.96 -5.31 -8.87
N ARG A 18 19.14 -4.26 -8.95
CA ARG A 18 17.73 -4.27 -8.60
C ARG A 18 16.90 -4.26 -9.86
N PHE A 19 16.14 -5.32 -10.08
CA PHE A 19 15.12 -5.34 -11.13
C PHE A 19 13.89 -4.62 -10.60
N VAL A 20 13.58 -3.48 -11.19
CA VAL A 20 12.35 -2.72 -10.95
C VAL A 20 11.48 -2.83 -12.20
N GLN A 21 10.17 -3.03 -12.01
CA GLN A 21 9.24 -3.02 -13.14
C GLN A 21 9.20 -1.63 -13.76
N ASP A 22 9.22 -1.58 -15.09
CA ASP A 22 9.02 -0.35 -15.84
C ASP A 22 7.53 0.00 -15.84
N LEU A 23 7.14 0.84 -14.88
CA LEU A 23 5.77 1.32 -14.72
C LEU A 23 5.65 2.75 -15.27
N PRO A 24 4.54 3.08 -15.96
CA PRO A 24 4.20 4.45 -16.32
C PRO A 24 4.35 5.40 -15.12
N ALA A 25 4.85 6.63 -15.35
CA ALA A 25 5.12 7.61 -14.28
C ALA A 25 3.94 7.78 -13.30
N LYS A 26 2.71 7.87 -13.83
CA LYS A 26 1.47 7.95 -13.04
C LYS A 26 1.27 6.77 -12.09
N LEU A 27 1.62 5.55 -12.49
CA LEU A 27 1.51 4.37 -11.64
C LEU A 27 2.64 4.29 -10.60
N ARG A 28 3.84 4.81 -10.93
CA ARG A 28 4.94 4.93 -9.95
C ARG A 28 4.60 5.92 -8.85
N GLU A 29 4.03 7.07 -9.19
CA GLU A 29 3.60 8.08 -8.22
C GLU A 29 2.49 7.56 -7.31
N ARG A 30 1.44 6.95 -7.88
CA ARG A 30 0.39 6.26 -7.09
C ARG A 30 0.96 5.20 -6.16
N GLY A 31 1.92 4.40 -6.63
CA GLY A 31 2.59 3.40 -5.80
C GLY A 31 3.29 4.02 -4.57
N LYS A 32 3.92 5.19 -4.72
CA LYS A 32 4.54 5.94 -3.60
C LYS A 32 3.49 6.47 -2.63
N GLU A 33 2.37 7.00 -3.11
CA GLU A 33 1.27 7.47 -2.26
C GLU A 33 0.69 6.34 -1.41
N TYR A 34 0.46 5.17 -2.02
CA TYR A 34 -0.01 4.00 -1.29
C TYR A 34 0.98 3.49 -0.26
N LEU A 35 2.29 3.67 -0.48
CA LEU A 35 3.31 3.30 0.49
C LEU A 35 3.12 4.07 1.81
N LEU A 36 2.88 5.39 1.73
CA LEU A 36 2.64 6.24 2.89
C LEU A 36 1.37 5.83 3.64
N ILE A 37 0.30 5.54 2.91
CA ILE A 37 -0.96 5.06 3.50
C ILE A 37 -0.74 3.70 4.17
N ARG A 38 0.01 2.79 3.53
CA ARG A 38 0.31 1.47 4.10
C ARG A 38 1.11 1.58 5.39
N GLN A 39 2.11 2.46 5.44
CA GLN A 39 2.88 2.73 6.65
C GLN A 39 1.99 3.27 7.78
N ALA A 40 1.02 4.14 7.46
CA ALA A 40 0.06 4.61 8.44
C ALA A 40 -0.86 3.47 8.94
N LEU A 41 -1.34 2.61 8.04
CA LEU A 41 -2.16 1.46 8.40
C LEU A 41 -1.39 0.45 9.26
N ASP A 42 -0.13 0.18 8.93
CA ASP A 42 0.75 -0.71 9.69
C ASP A 42 0.98 -0.18 11.12
N LYS A 43 1.09 1.15 11.32
CA LYS A 43 1.17 1.77 12.66
C LYS A 43 -0.07 1.55 13.51
N HIS A 44 -1.24 1.37 12.89
CA HIS A 44 -2.51 1.11 13.56
C HIS A 44 -2.88 -0.38 13.57
N GLU A 45 -1.92 -1.26 13.23
CA GLU A 45 -2.13 -2.71 13.14
C GLU A 45 -3.25 -3.12 12.16
N ILE A 46 -3.58 -2.24 11.20
CA ILE A 46 -4.58 -2.50 10.18
C ILE A 46 -3.92 -3.25 9.03
N LYS A 47 -4.36 -4.50 8.81
CA LYS A 47 -3.86 -5.33 7.72
C LYS A 47 -4.17 -4.67 6.37
N SER A 48 -3.15 -4.53 5.53
CA SER A 48 -3.30 -3.97 4.18
C SER A 48 -2.37 -4.63 3.16
N LEU A 49 -2.74 -4.57 1.88
CA LEU A 49 -2.00 -5.18 0.78
C LEU A 49 -2.14 -4.33 -0.49
N LEU A 50 -1.00 -3.91 -1.06
CA LEU A 50 -0.97 -3.24 -2.36
C LEU A 50 -0.94 -4.29 -3.48
N ARG A 51 -1.87 -4.21 -4.42
CA ARG A 51 -1.97 -5.06 -5.62
C ARG A 51 -1.75 -4.24 -6.89
N TYR A 52 -1.17 -4.90 -7.89
CA TYR A 52 -1.01 -4.35 -9.23
C TYR A 52 -2.37 -4.04 -9.88
N PRO A 53 -2.51 -2.95 -10.68
CA PRO A 53 -1.49 -1.95 -10.98
C PRO A 53 -1.37 -0.82 -9.93
N SER A 54 -2.33 -0.64 -9.04
CA SER A 54 -2.36 0.41 -8.00
C SER A 54 -3.64 0.31 -7.14
N VAL A 55 -3.96 -0.86 -6.61
CA VAL A 55 -5.16 -1.07 -5.77
C VAL A 55 -4.73 -1.44 -4.36
N LEU A 56 -5.19 -0.68 -3.36
CA LEU A 56 -4.91 -0.95 -1.95
C LEU A 56 -6.07 -1.73 -1.34
N TRP A 57 -5.80 -2.95 -0.88
CA TRP A 57 -6.73 -3.72 -0.08
C TRP A 57 -6.48 -3.45 1.40
N VAL A 58 -7.54 -3.15 2.15
CA VAL A 58 -7.47 -2.89 3.59
C VAL A 58 -8.48 -3.78 4.28
N TRP A 59 -8.07 -4.47 5.34
CA TRP A 59 -8.95 -5.27 6.18
C TRP A 59 -9.12 -4.58 7.52
N LYS A 60 -10.35 -4.15 7.81
CA LYS A 60 -10.73 -3.55 9.09
C LYS A 60 -12.09 -4.11 9.50
N GLU A 61 -12.23 -4.49 10.77
CA GLU A 61 -13.50 -4.96 11.36
C GLU A 61 -14.16 -6.12 10.58
N GLY A 62 -13.36 -7.08 10.12
CA GLY A 62 -13.84 -8.23 9.35
C GLY A 62 -14.28 -7.92 7.92
N ARG A 63 -14.15 -6.67 7.46
CA ARG A 63 -14.47 -6.26 6.07
C ARG A 63 -13.20 -5.96 5.29
N ARG A 64 -13.23 -6.28 3.98
CA ARG A 64 -12.18 -5.91 3.02
C ARG A 64 -12.64 -4.73 2.18
N TRP A 65 -11.90 -3.64 2.21
CA TRP A 65 -12.07 -2.49 1.32
C TRP A 65 -11.06 -2.57 0.18
N ASN A 66 -11.53 -2.28 -1.03
CA ASN A 66 -10.71 -2.22 -2.24
C ASN A 66 -10.64 -0.75 -2.67
N LEU A 67 -9.51 -0.11 -2.41
CA LEU A 67 -9.34 1.33 -2.56
C LEU A 67 -8.53 1.59 -3.84
N GLN A 68 -9.10 2.37 -4.76
CA GLN A 68 -8.53 2.65 -6.08
C GLN A 68 -7.81 4.00 -6.14
N SER A 69 -7.96 4.83 -5.10
CA SER A 69 -7.17 6.06 -4.92
C SER A 69 -6.74 6.28 -3.46
N ALA A 70 -5.72 7.12 -3.29
CA ALA A 70 -5.29 7.61 -1.98
C ALA A 70 -6.39 8.40 -1.27
N ASP A 71 -7.15 9.22 -2.01
CA ASP A 71 -8.27 10.01 -1.48
C ASP A 71 -9.41 9.12 -0.97
N GLU A 72 -9.75 8.05 -1.70
CA GLU A 72 -10.75 7.08 -1.28
C GLU A 72 -10.33 6.38 0.01
N ALA A 73 -9.05 6.02 0.11
CA ALA A 73 -8.49 5.41 1.31
C ALA A 73 -8.54 6.34 2.52
N LEU A 74 -8.11 7.59 2.35
CA LEU A 74 -8.17 8.62 3.40
C LEU A 74 -9.61 8.88 3.84
N THR A 75 -10.54 9.00 2.90
CA THR A 75 -11.96 9.24 3.19
C THR A 75 -12.54 8.07 3.99
N LYS A 76 -12.31 6.82 3.56
CA LYS A 76 -12.81 5.64 4.27
C LYS A 76 -12.20 5.48 5.65
N LEU A 77 -10.92 5.78 5.81
CA LEU A 77 -10.25 5.73 7.11
C LEU A 77 -10.78 6.80 8.06
N LYS A 78 -11.01 8.02 7.57
CA LYS A 78 -11.63 9.11 8.35
C LYS A 78 -13.06 8.77 8.74
N GLU A 79 -13.89 8.27 7.82
CA GLU A 79 -15.26 7.80 8.10
C GLU A 79 -15.27 6.73 9.20
N ALA A 80 -14.37 5.76 9.10
CA ALA A 80 -14.27 4.67 10.06
C ALA A 80 -13.67 5.07 11.42
N HIS A 81 -12.92 6.18 11.49
CA HIS A 81 -12.40 6.72 12.75
C HIS A 81 -13.43 7.64 13.42
N SER A 82 -14.14 8.47 12.64
CA SER A 82 -15.21 9.33 13.13
C SER A 82 -16.35 8.53 13.79
N LYS A 83 -16.67 7.35 13.26
CA LYS A 83 -17.63 6.43 13.90
C LYS A 83 -17.15 5.83 15.23
N ALA A 84 -15.84 5.74 15.45
CA ALA A 84 -15.26 5.18 16.67
C ALA A 84 -15.21 6.19 17.83
N CYS A 85 -15.36 7.49 17.57
CA CYS A 85 -15.20 8.55 18.56
C CYS A 85 -16.54 9.13 19.10
N ASN A 86 -17.68 8.51 18.76
CA ASN A 86 -19.03 8.88 19.24
C ASN A 86 -19.61 7.83 20.21
N LEU A 87 -18.74 7.09 20.90
CA LEU A 87 -19.06 6.17 22.00
C LEU A 87 -18.29 6.61 23.24
#